data_AF-A0AA37MRN6-F1
#
_entry.id   AF-A0AA37MRN6-F1
#
_cell.length_a   1.000
_cell.length_b   1.000
_cell.length_c   1.000
_cell.angle_alpha   90.00
_cell.angle_beta   90.00
_cell.angle_gamma   90.00
#
_symmetry.space_group_name_H-M   'P 1'
#
loop_
_entity.id
_entity.type
_entity.pdbx_description
1 polymer ?
#
loop_
_entity_poly.entity_id
_entity_poly.type
_entity_poly.pdbx_seq_one_letter_code
_entity_poly.pdbx_strand_id
1 'polypeptide(L)'
;MGQDDLDAWKRRRTLELAFELADSGRHEDFTDIAYALQFERGMATAQALIDDPEMRRVLNQRCADAREKHAPLPEPEVIEAEPLPVGEAIAESSNDHAQMPQPEDFARAPSVLRRALNFIWRTGNAGDLNSAAS
;
A
#
# COMPACT_ATOMS: atom_id res chain seq x y z
N MET A 1 27.20 0.32 -37.23
CA MET A 1 27.13 1.56 -36.42
C MET A 1 25.74 1.79 -35.82
N GLY A 2 24.63 1.75 -36.57
CA GLY A 2 23.30 2.06 -35.97
C GLY A 2 22.73 1.07 -34.92
N GLN A 3 23.20 -0.19 -34.88
CA GLN A 3 22.69 -1.18 -33.92
C GLN A 3 23.33 -1.04 -32.53
N ASP A 4 24.62 -0.72 -32.47
CA ASP A 4 25.33 -0.47 -31.22
C ASP A 4 24.78 0.78 -30.51
N ASP A 5 24.46 1.82 -31.28
CA ASP A 5 23.85 3.06 -30.76
C ASP A 5 22.45 2.81 -30.18
N LEU A 6 21.64 1.98 -30.86
CA LEU A 6 20.32 1.59 -30.39
C LEU A 6 20.40 0.77 -29.10
N ASP A 7 21.33 -0.18 -29.02
CA ASP A 7 21.50 -1.00 -27.82
C ASP A 7 22.08 -0.19 -26.66
N ALA A 8 23.00 0.74 -26.92
CA ALA A 8 23.49 1.69 -25.92
C ALA A 8 22.36 2.58 -25.39
N TRP A 9 21.50 3.09 -26.28
CA TRP A 9 20.33 3.87 -25.90
C TRP A 9 19.34 3.04 -25.06
N LYS A 10 19.03 1.81 -25.46
CA LYS A 10 18.16 0.91 -24.68
C LYS A 10 18.71 0.64 -23.29
N ARG A 11 20.01 0.31 -23.18
CA ARG A 11 20.66 0.08 -21.88
C ARG A 11 20.55 1.29 -20.98
N ARG A 12 20.88 2.48 -21.52
CA ARG A 12 20.76 3.74 -20.79
C ARG A 12 19.32 3.96 -20.31
N ARG A 13 18.35 3.75 -21.20
CA ARG A 13 16.93 3.95 -20.84
C ARG A 13 16.47 2.98 -19.76
N THR A 14 16.91 1.72 -19.79
CA THR A 14 16.61 0.73 -18.75
C THR A 14 17.19 1.15 -17.39
N LEU A 15 18.42 1.64 -17.36
CA LEU A 15 19.06 2.11 -16.13
C LEU A 15 18.35 3.35 -15.55
N GLU A 16 18.01 4.33 -16.40
CA GLU A 16 17.23 5.49 -15.98
C GLU A 16 15.90 5.06 -15.32
N LEU A 17 15.24 4.06 -15.90
CA LEU A 17 13.98 3.55 -15.38
C LEU A 17 14.13 2.78 -14.07
N ALA A 18 15.22 2.03 -13.92
CA ALA A 18 15.54 1.36 -12.66
C ALA A 18 15.72 2.38 -11.53
N PHE A 19 16.38 3.51 -11.81
CA PHE A 19 16.52 4.60 -10.85
C PHE A 19 15.19 5.29 -10.54
N GLU A 20 14.36 5.58 -11.56
CA GLU A 20 13.01 6.12 -11.36
C GLU A 20 12.16 5.21 -10.45
N LEU A 21 12.26 3.89 -10.62
CA LEU A 21 11.55 2.91 -9.79
C LEU A 21 12.11 2.86 -8.36
N ALA A 22 13.43 2.89 -8.18
CA ALA A 22 14.06 2.93 -6.87
C ALA A 22 13.66 4.18 -6.07
N ASP A 23 13.69 5.34 -6.73
CA ASP A 23 13.39 6.63 -6.11
C ASP A 23 11.90 6.82 -5.80
N SER A 24 11.02 5.95 -6.32
CA SER A 24 9.56 6.03 -6.10
C SER A 24 9.10 5.64 -4.69
N GLY A 25 9.95 4.98 -3.91
CA GLY A 25 9.61 4.47 -2.57
C GLY A 25 8.61 3.30 -2.56
N ARG A 26 8.19 2.81 -3.74
CA ARG A 26 7.24 1.69 -3.88
C ARG A 26 7.88 0.31 -3.85
N HIS A 27 9.18 0.22 -4.12
CA HIS A 27 9.91 -1.03 -4.25
C HIS A 27 10.81 -1.22 -3.03
N GLU A 28 10.93 -2.46 -2.54
CA GLU A 28 11.73 -2.77 -1.37
C GLU A 28 13.22 -2.85 -1.71
N ASP A 29 13.56 -3.50 -2.82
CA ASP A 29 14.94 -3.78 -3.22
C ASP A 29 15.10 -3.86 -4.75
N PHE A 30 16.31 -4.20 -5.21
CA PHE A 30 16.61 -4.39 -6.63
C PHE A 30 15.81 -5.53 -7.28
N THR A 31 15.38 -6.53 -6.50
CA THR A 31 14.62 -7.68 -6.99
C THR A 31 13.24 -7.24 -7.44
N ASP A 32 12.59 -6.41 -6.63
CA ASP A 32 11.30 -5.78 -6.97
C ASP A 32 11.41 -4.91 -8.22
N ILE A 33 12.50 -4.14 -8.33
CA ILE A 33 12.79 -3.33 -9.52
C ILE A 33 12.98 -4.22 -10.76
N ALA A 34 13.75 -5.30 -10.64
CA ALA A 34 13.97 -6.24 -11.74
C ALA A 34 12.64 -6.86 -12.20
N TYR A 35 11.79 -7.23 -11.25
CA TYR A 35 10.45 -7.74 -11.52
C TYR A 35 9.59 -6.71 -12.27
N ALA A 36 9.51 -5.47 -11.77
CA ALA A 36 8.72 -4.42 -12.39
C ALA A 36 9.19 -4.13 -13.83
N LEU A 37 10.51 -4.08 -14.05
CA LEU A 37 11.06 -3.89 -15.39
C LEU A 37 10.73 -5.04 -16.34
N GLN A 38 10.84 -6.28 -15.88
CA GLN A 38 10.63 -7.45 -16.72
C GLN A 38 9.14 -7.69 -17.03
N PHE A 39 8.29 -7.67 -16.02
CA PHE A 39 6.90 -8.11 -16.14
C PHE A 39 5.92 -6.96 -16.37
N GLU A 40 6.10 -5.82 -15.71
CA GLU A 40 5.19 -4.67 -15.91
C GLU A 40 5.56 -3.86 -17.14
N ARG A 41 6.86 -3.81 -17.49
CA ARG A 41 7.37 -2.99 -18.61
C ARG A 41 7.92 -3.78 -19.79
N GLY A 42 7.88 -5.12 -19.75
CA GLY A 42 8.28 -5.99 -20.85
C GLY A 42 9.78 -5.96 -21.19
N MET A 43 10.64 -5.48 -20.28
CA MET A 43 12.07 -5.34 -20.50
C MET A 43 12.81 -6.64 -20.12
N ALA A 44 12.74 -7.65 -20.97
CA ALA A 44 13.27 -8.99 -20.69
C ALA A 44 14.77 -9.01 -20.34
N THR A 45 15.56 -8.07 -20.86
CA THR A 45 17.01 -7.99 -20.59
C THR A 45 17.36 -7.09 -19.41
N ALA A 46 16.38 -6.52 -18.71
CA ALA A 46 16.63 -5.55 -17.65
C ALA A 46 17.41 -6.14 -16.48
N GLN A 47 17.05 -7.35 -16.05
CA GLN A 47 17.72 -8.03 -14.95
C GLN A 47 19.23 -8.12 -15.21
N ALA A 48 19.65 -8.61 -16.37
CA ALA A 48 21.07 -8.75 -16.72
C ALA A 48 21.85 -7.41 -16.71
N LEU A 49 21.17 -6.28 -16.88
CA LEU A 49 21.80 -4.95 -16.86
C LEU A 49 21.94 -4.39 -15.44
N ILE A 50 21.06 -4.78 -14.53
CA ILE A 50 21.06 -4.28 -13.13
C ILE A 50 21.59 -5.31 -12.13
N ASP A 51 21.95 -6.51 -12.60
CA ASP A 51 22.41 -7.62 -11.77
C ASP A 51 23.81 -7.43 -11.18
N ASP A 52 24.54 -6.40 -11.64
CA ASP A 52 25.87 -6.09 -11.15
C ASP A 52 25.86 -5.79 -9.64
N PRO A 53 26.78 -6.36 -8.84
CA PRO A 53 26.78 -6.18 -7.39
C PRO A 53 26.86 -4.73 -6.91
N GLU A 54 27.54 -3.85 -7.64
CA GLU A 54 27.62 -2.42 -7.31
C GLU A 54 26.28 -1.75 -7.61
N MET A 55 25.70 -2.02 -8.78
CA MET A 55 24.38 -1.51 -9.16
C MET A 55 23.29 -1.94 -8.18
N ARG A 56 23.29 -3.21 -7.74
CA ARG A 56 22.34 -3.72 -6.74
C ARG A 56 22.43 -2.93 -5.42
N ARG A 57 23.64 -2.60 -4.96
CA ARG A 57 23.82 -1.78 -3.74
C ARG A 57 23.27 -0.38 -3.92
N VAL A 58 23.53 0.26 -5.07
CA VAL A 58 23.02 1.60 -5.38
C VAL A 58 21.49 1.63 -5.42
N LEU A 59 20.87 0.64 -6.08
CA LEU A 59 19.42 0.54 -6.16
C LEU A 59 18.79 0.29 -4.77
N ASN A 60 19.35 -0.63 -3.99
CA ASN A 60 18.85 -0.91 -2.65
C ASN A 60 18.97 0.31 -1.72
N GLN A 61 20.09 1.04 -1.80
CA GLN A 61 20.25 2.28 -1.03
C GLN A 61 19.19 3.31 -1.43
N ARG A 62 18.96 3.50 -2.73
CA ARG A 62 17.93 4.42 -3.23
C ARG A 62 16.53 4.02 -2.79
N CYS A 63 16.20 2.72 -2.82
CA CYS A 63 14.92 2.22 -2.29
C CYS A 63 14.78 2.54 -0.80
N ALA A 64 15.81 2.30 0.00
CA ALA A 64 15.81 2.60 1.43
C ALA A 64 15.64 4.11 1.69
N ASP A 65 16.43 4.94 1.00
CA ASP A 65 16.35 6.40 1.12
C ASP A 65 14.98 6.94 0.71
N ALA A 66 14.39 6.40 -0.36
CA ALA A 66 13.06 6.79 -0.81
C ALA A 66 11.99 6.38 0.20
N ARG A 67 12.05 5.14 0.71
CA ARG A 67 11.14 4.65 1.76
C ARG A 67 11.23 5.48 3.03
N GLU A 68 12.43 5.88 3.45
CA GLU A 68 12.62 6.75 4.62
C GLU A 68 11.98 8.13 4.40
N LYS A 69 12.17 8.72 3.21
CA LYS A 69 11.53 10.01 2.85
C LYS A 69 10.00 9.93 2.81
N HIS A 70 9.47 8.77 2.46
CA HIS A 70 8.02 8.51 2.40
C HIS A 70 7.45 7.93 3.70
N ALA A 71 8.29 7.60 4.67
CA ALA A 71 7.84 7.11 5.95
C ALA A 71 7.02 8.20 6.66
N PRO A 72 5.85 7.86 7.21
CA PRO A 72 5.12 8.79 8.06
C PRO A 72 6.04 9.28 9.18
N LEU A 73 6.12 10.59 9.38
CA LEU A 73 6.84 11.14 10.52
C LEU A 73 6.24 10.53 11.79
N PRO A 74 7.07 10.10 12.76
CA PRO A 74 6.56 9.63 14.04
C PRO A 74 5.70 10.75 14.61
N GLU A 75 4.42 10.45 14.88
CA GLU A 75 3.56 11.36 15.62
C GLU A 75 4.30 11.71 16.91
N PRO A 76 4.39 13.00 17.29
CA PRO A 76 5.12 13.38 18.49
C PRO A 76 4.57 12.57 19.65
N GLU A 77 5.43 11.83 20.34
CA GLU A 77 5.11 11.14 21.58
C GLU A 77 4.38 12.15 22.46
N VAL A 78 3.07 11.96 22.60
CA VAL A 78 2.27 12.65 23.61
C VAL A 78 2.85 12.14 24.91
N ILE A 79 3.72 12.95 25.50
CA ILE A 79 4.28 12.75 26.84
C ILE A 79 3.10 12.39 27.73
N GLU A 80 3.09 11.15 28.21
CA GLU A 80 2.17 10.65 29.21
C GLU A 80 2.22 11.62 30.40
N ALA A 81 1.16 12.42 30.57
CA ALA A 81 0.91 13.07 31.84
C ALA A 81 0.46 11.97 32.81
N GLU A 82 1.31 11.68 33.80
CA GLU A 82 1.07 10.68 34.84
C GLU A 82 -0.30 10.83 35.54
N PRO A 83 -0.93 9.71 35.97
CA PRO A 83 -2.25 9.68 36.58
C PRO A 83 -2.19 9.83 38.10
N LEU A 84 -3.06 10.66 38.72
CA LEU A 84 -3.27 10.69 40.19
C LEU A 84 -4.68 11.25 40.55
N PRO A 85 -5.24 10.95 41.76
CA PRO A 85 -6.44 10.09 41.84
C PRO A 85 -7.62 10.61 42.70
N VAL A 86 -8.71 9.81 42.68
CA VAL A 86 -9.85 9.68 43.62
C VAL A 86 -10.92 10.78 43.68
N GLY A 87 -12.11 10.40 43.24
CA GLY A 87 -13.39 10.89 43.72
C GLY A 87 -14.46 9.81 43.50
N GLU A 88 -14.53 8.85 44.43
CA GLU A 88 -15.54 7.80 44.49
C GLU A 88 -16.97 8.37 44.46
N ALA A 89 -17.81 7.81 43.59
CA ALA A 89 -19.24 7.68 43.85
C ALA A 89 -19.76 6.38 43.22
N ILE A 90 -19.48 5.29 43.94
CA ILE A 90 -20.39 4.17 44.23
C ILE A 90 -21.04 3.49 43.01
N ALA A 91 -20.46 2.34 42.66
CA ALA A 91 -21.15 1.30 41.91
C ALA A 91 -22.16 0.59 42.82
N GLU A 92 -23.44 0.88 42.61
CA GLU A 92 -24.58 -0.01 42.88
C GLU A 92 -25.57 0.34 41.75
N SER A 93 -26.13 -0.55 40.94
CA SER A 93 -26.50 -1.95 41.11
C SER A 93 -26.98 -2.47 39.74
N SER A 94 -26.97 -3.79 39.60
CA SER A 94 -27.88 -4.56 38.73
C SER A 94 -27.55 -4.65 37.24
N ASN A 95 -26.93 -5.77 36.86
CA ASN A 95 -27.20 -6.40 35.58
C ASN A 95 -28.69 -6.79 35.54
N ASP A 96 -29.52 -6.05 34.82
CA ASP A 96 -30.61 -6.66 34.05
C ASP A 96 -31.23 -5.72 33.00
N HIS A 97 -31.63 -6.34 31.89
CA HIS A 97 -32.43 -5.84 30.77
C HIS A 97 -31.77 -4.91 29.74
N ALA A 98 -31.46 -5.54 28.60
CA ALA A 98 -31.23 -4.93 27.30
C ALA A 98 -32.22 -3.79 26.99
N GLN A 99 -31.73 -2.54 27.03
CA GLN A 99 -32.38 -1.43 26.36
C GLN A 99 -31.86 -1.38 24.93
N MET A 100 -32.75 -1.58 23.95
CA MET A 100 -32.42 -1.30 22.55
C MET A 100 -32.11 0.20 22.39
N PRO A 101 -31.08 0.56 21.60
CA PRO A 101 -30.78 1.95 21.31
C PRO A 101 -31.97 2.60 20.61
N GLN A 102 -32.31 3.82 21.03
CA GLN A 102 -33.42 4.58 20.46
C GLN A 102 -33.00 5.13 19.08
N PRO A 103 -33.93 5.30 18.13
CA PRO A 103 -33.62 5.79 16.79
C PRO A 103 -33.02 7.21 16.79
N GLU A 104 -33.18 7.97 17.88
CA GLU A 104 -32.57 9.30 18.06
C GLU A 104 -31.04 9.27 18.20
N ASP A 105 -30.46 8.16 18.67
CA ASP A 105 -29.01 8.03 18.92
C ASP A 105 -28.19 7.98 17.61
N PHE A 106 -28.85 7.65 16.49
CA PHE A 106 -28.24 7.61 15.16
C PHE A 106 -28.32 8.95 14.39
N ALA A 107 -29.02 9.95 14.92
CA ALA A 107 -29.18 11.25 14.26
C ALA A 107 -27.95 12.17 14.42
N ARG A 108 -26.97 11.80 15.26
CA ARG A 108 -25.76 12.58 15.52
C ARG A 108 -24.46 11.86 15.13
N ALA A 109 -24.42 11.33 13.91
CA ALA A 109 -23.18 10.87 13.29
C ALA A 109 -22.76 11.81 12.14
N PRO A 110 -21.52 12.34 12.11
CA PRO A 110 -21.01 13.11 10.98
C PRO A 110 -20.89 12.24 9.73
N SER A 111 -21.31 12.82 8.59
CA SER A 111 -21.62 12.17 7.33
C SER A 111 -20.41 11.75 6.47
N VAL A 112 -19.37 11.14 7.03
CA VAL A 112 -18.18 10.70 6.26
C VAL A 112 -18.10 9.18 6.09
N LEU A 113 -18.82 8.41 6.92
CA LEU A 113 -18.81 6.94 6.93
C LEU A 113 -19.69 6.26 5.84
N ARG A 114 -20.19 6.98 4.82
CA ARG A 114 -20.99 6.38 3.74
C ARG A 114 -20.24 6.03 2.45
N ARG A 115 -18.94 6.36 2.31
CA ARG A 115 -18.21 6.13 1.04
C ARG A 115 -17.26 4.91 1.01
N ALA A 116 -17.17 4.11 2.08
CA ALA A 116 -16.10 3.11 2.20
C ALA A 116 -16.53 1.63 2.12
N LEU A 117 -17.72 1.29 1.60
CA LEU A 117 -18.20 -0.12 1.58
C LEU A 117 -18.58 -0.69 0.20
N ASN A 118 -18.25 -0.03 -0.92
CA ASN A 118 -18.76 -0.43 -2.24
C ASN A 118 -17.75 -1.04 -3.23
N PHE A 119 -16.54 -1.46 -2.81
CA PHE A 119 -15.54 -1.94 -3.78
C PHE A 119 -14.83 -3.27 -3.49
N ILE A 120 -15.23 -4.04 -2.46
CA ILE A 120 -14.49 -5.26 -2.07
C ILE A 120 -15.22 -6.59 -2.40
N TRP A 121 -16.36 -6.59 -3.10
CA TRP A 121 -17.08 -7.85 -3.41
C TRP A 121 -17.61 -7.94 -4.85
N ARG A 122 -16.73 -7.78 -5.86
CA ARG A 122 -17.03 -8.21 -7.24
C ARG A 122 -15.95 -9.17 -7.76
N THR A 123 -15.80 -10.29 -7.07
CA THR A 123 -15.15 -11.49 -7.59
C THR A 123 -16.11 -12.67 -7.46
N GLY A 124 -16.58 -13.16 -8.61
CA GLY A 124 -16.96 -14.56 -8.84
C GLY A 124 -18.29 -15.08 -8.26
N ASN A 125 -19.29 -15.28 -9.14
CA ASN A 125 -20.19 -16.45 -9.14
C ASN A 125 -20.95 -16.46 -10.48
N ALA A 126 -20.60 -17.34 -11.43
CA ALA A 126 -21.15 -18.68 -11.63
C ALA A 126 -22.61 -18.72 -12.11
N GLY A 127 -22.79 -19.31 -13.29
CA GLY A 127 -23.92 -20.18 -13.61
C GLY A 127 -25.28 -19.54 -13.85
N ASP A 128 -25.64 -19.40 -15.12
CA ASP A 128 -27.02 -19.67 -15.53
C ASP A 128 -27.01 -20.36 -16.90
N LEU A 129 -27.15 -21.69 -16.86
CA LEU A 129 -27.68 -22.48 -17.96
C LEU A 129 -29.19 -22.29 -17.91
N ASN A 130 -29.79 -21.69 -18.94
CA ASN A 130 -31.21 -21.87 -19.16
C ASN A 130 -31.54 -22.07 -20.64
N SER A 131 -32.14 -23.22 -20.88
CA SER A 131 -32.67 -23.73 -22.13
C SER A 131 -33.86 -22.88 -22.61
N ALA A 132 -33.96 -22.62 -23.90
CA ALA A 132 -35.25 -22.38 -24.54
C ALA A 132 -35.21 -22.88 -25.99
N ALA A 133 -36.10 -23.83 -26.26
CA ALA A 133 -36.42 -24.34 -27.58
C ALA A 133 -37.15 -23.27 -28.41
N SER A 134 -36.86 -23.21 -29.71
CA SER A 134 -37.81 -22.99 -30.82
C SER A 134 -37.13 -23.30 -32.14
#